data_AF-A0A089JYB6-F1
#
_entry.id   AF-A0A089JYB6-F1
#
_cell.length_a   1.000
_cell.length_b   1.000
_cell.length_c   1.000
_cell.angle_alpha   90.00
_cell.angle_beta   90.00
_cell.angle_gamma   90.00
#
_symmetry.space_group_name_H-M   'P 1'
#
loop_
_entity.id
_entity.type
_entity.pdbx_description
1 polymer ?
#
loop_
_entity_poly.entity_id
_entity_poly.type
_entity_poly.pdbx_seq_one_letter_code
_entity_poly.pdbx_strand_id
1 'polypeptide(L)' 'MEYQVSDKGFFYVYDNGLRKFLRFDKNIEWNCSGLNVKTKDQFWQFTKSEYLFECINEYIIAKKTITPMNIHVSE' A
#
# COMPACT_ATOMS: atom_id res chain seq x y z
N MET A 1 7.59 -4.33 3.87
CA MET A 1 6.73 -3.98 2.72
C MET A 1 7.43 -2.86 1.99
N GLU A 2 8.05 -3.16 0.86
CA GLU A 2 8.75 -2.16 0.04
C GLU A 2 7.79 -1.65 -1.03
N TYR A 3 7.55 -0.34 -1.07
CA TYR A 3 6.71 0.31 -2.06
C TYR A 3 7.62 1.04 -3.05
N GLN A 4 7.49 0.75 -4.35
CA GLN A 4 8.28 1.45 -5.37
C GLN A 4 7.62 2.78 -5.75
N VAL A 5 8.28 3.87 -5.40
CA VAL A 5 7.91 5.24 -5.77
C VAL A 5 8.55 5.54 -7.13
N SER A 6 7.76 5.60 -8.20
CA SER A 6 8.26 6.07 -9.51
C SER A 6 8.18 7.60 -9.57
N ASP A 7 9.16 8.25 -10.18
CA ASP A 7 9.24 9.70 -10.39
C ASP A 7 8.09 10.26 -11.25
N LYS A 8 7.35 9.37 -11.94
CA LYS A 8 6.31 9.71 -12.93
C LYS A 8 4.90 9.93 -12.37
N GLY A 9 4.74 10.28 -11.09
CA GLY A 9 3.41 10.58 -10.52
C GLY A 9 2.52 9.38 -10.22
N PHE A 10 3.04 8.16 -10.27
CA PHE A 10 2.28 6.93 -9.99
C PHE A 10 2.80 6.18 -8.76
N PHE A 11 1.89 5.49 -8.10
CA PHE A 11 2.15 4.60 -6.96
C PHE A 11 1.70 3.19 -7.28
N TYR A 12 2.56 2.19 -7.05
CA TYR A 12 2.28 0.79 -7.37
C TYR A 12 2.06 0.00 -6.09
N VAL A 13 0.89 -0.62 -5.97
CA VAL A 13 0.51 -1.48 -4.85
C VAL A 13 0.59 -2.94 -5.28
N TYR A 14 1.29 -3.74 -4.48
CA TYR A 14 1.37 -5.20 -4.62
C TYR A 14 0.64 -5.93 -3.48
N ASP A 15 0.37 -5.25 -2.35
CA ASP A 15 -0.36 -5.82 -1.21
C ASP A 15 -1.88 -5.77 -1.44
N ASN A 16 -2.52 -6.94 -1.47
CA ASN A 16 -3.97 -7.05 -1.72
C ASN A 16 -4.81 -6.44 -0.58
N GLY A 17 -4.29 -6.38 0.64
CA GLY A 17 -4.96 -5.75 1.79
C GLY A 17 -5.04 -4.23 1.62
N LEU A 18 -3.91 -3.60 1.31
CA LEU A 18 -3.83 -2.17 1.01
C LEU A 18 -4.70 -1.85 -0.22
N ARG A 19 -4.67 -2.68 -1.27
CA ARG A 19 -5.52 -2.50 -2.44
C ARG A 19 -7.02 -2.58 -2.10
N LYS A 20 -7.42 -3.48 -1.22
CA LYS A 20 -8.82 -3.58 -0.77
C LYS A 20 -9.22 -2.36 0.05
N PHE A 21 -8.38 -1.95 1.00
CA PHE A 21 -8.61 -0.76 1.82
C PHE A 21 -8.76 0.50 0.96
N LEU A 22 -7.82 0.75 0.04
CA LEU A 22 -7.89 1.91 -0.83
C LEU A 22 -9.17 1.93 -1.68
N ARG A 23 -9.58 0.78 -2.22
CA ARG A 23 -10.76 0.69 -3.08
C ARG A 23 -12.09 0.70 -2.34
N PHE A 24 -12.23 -0.13 -1.30
CA PHE A 24 -13.52 -0.39 -0.67
C PHE A 24 -13.78 0.53 0.52
N ASP A 25 -12.75 0.89 1.30
CA ASP A 25 -12.89 1.76 2.45
C ASP A 25 -12.72 3.25 2.07
N LYS A 26 -11.77 3.54 1.17
CA LYS A 26 -11.42 4.93 0.79
C LYS A 26 -11.95 5.36 -0.58
N ASN A 27 -12.57 4.45 -1.32
CA ASN A 27 -13.12 4.69 -2.67
C ASN A 27 -12.11 5.27 -3.68
N ILE A 28 -10.84 4.92 -3.54
CA ILE A 28 -9.78 5.31 -4.47
C ILE A 28 -9.64 4.23 -5.55
N GLU A 29 -9.80 4.63 -6.82
CA GLU A 29 -9.63 3.74 -7.96
C GLU A 29 -8.17 3.65 -8.39
N TRP A 30 -7.76 2.45 -8.83
CA TRP A 30 -6.51 2.29 -9.55
C TRP A 30 -6.73 2.63 -11.04
N ASN A 31 -5.72 3.24 -11.65
CA ASN A 31 -5.72 3.54 -13.08
C ASN A 31 -5.65 2.26 -13.92
N CYS A 32 -4.83 1.30 -13.48
CA CYS A 32 -4.67 0.02 -14.15
C CYS A 32 -4.15 -1.05 -13.20
N SER A 33 -4.18 -2.29 -13.66
CA SER A 33 -3.59 -3.44 -12.97
C SER A 33 -2.80 -4.27 -13.97
N GLY A 34 -1.68 -4.86 -13.54
CA GLY A 34 -0.84 -5.66 -14.41
C GLY A 34 -0.04 -6.71 -13.65
N LEU A 35 0.63 -7.58 -14.40
CA LEU A 35 1.51 -8.61 -13.85
C LEU A 35 2.96 -8.22 -14.08
N ASN A 36 3.77 -8.20 -13.02
CA ASN A 36 5.21 -8.08 -13.17
C ASN A 36 5.73 -9.34 -13.89
N VAL A 37 6.31 -9.17 -15.09
CA VAL A 37 6.70 -10.31 -15.92
C VAL A 37 7.76 -11.19 -15.24
N LYS A 38 8.65 -10.59 -14.44
CA LYS A 38 9.75 -11.26 -13.76
C LYS A 38 9.28 -11.99 -12.50
N THR A 39 8.58 -11.28 -11.61
CA THR A 39 8.18 -11.85 -10.31
C THR A 39 6.84 -12.58 -10.38
N LYS A 40 6.08 -12.39 -11.45
CA LYS A 40 4.68 -12.84 -11.61
C LYS A 40 3.73 -12.24 -10.57
N ASP A 41 4.13 -11.18 -9.89
CA ASP A 41 3.25 -10.50 -8.94
C ASP A 41 2.25 -9.59 -9.64
N GLN A 42 1.01 -9.64 -9.18
CA GLN A 42 -0.03 -8.70 -9.57
C GLN A 42 0.23 -7.35 -8.89
N PHE A 43 0.08 -6.27 -9.65
CA PHE A 43 0.11 -4.91 -9.12
C PHE A 43 -1.11 -4.10 -9.56
N TRP A 44 -1.36 -3.01 -8.83
CA TRP A 44 -2.33 -1.98 -9.13
C TRP A 44 -1.65 -0.62 -9.09
N GLN A 45 -1.84 0.17 -10.14
CA GLN A 45 -1.25 1.50 -10.27
C GLN A 45 -2.27 2.57 -9.88
N PHE A 46 -1.89 3.48 -9.00
CA PHE A 46 -2.68 4.61 -8.56
C PHE A 46 -1.99 5.92 -8.95
N THR A 47 -2.78 6.96 -9.21
CA THR A 47 -2.26 8.33 -9.35
C THR A 47 -1.86 8.85 -7.97
N LYS A 48 -0.66 9.40 -7.83
CA LYS A 48 -0.24 10.04 -6.58
C LYS A 48 -1.13 11.24 -6.29
N SER A 49 -1.59 11.33 -5.06
CA SER A 49 -2.27 12.49 -4.50
C SER A 49 -1.98 12.55 -3.00
N GLU A 50 -2.09 13.73 -2.40
CA GLU A 50 -1.93 13.88 -0.94
C GLU A 50 -2.90 12.96 -0.20
N TYR A 51 -4.15 12.90 -0.65
CA TYR A 51 -5.16 12.01 -0.09
C TYR A 51 -4.78 10.52 -0.15
N LEU A 52 -4.17 10.06 -1.25
CA LEU A 52 -3.67 8.69 -1.36
C LEU A 52 -2.59 8.43 -0.29
N PHE A 53 -1.65 9.36 -0.11
CA PHE A 53 -0.58 9.22 0.89
C PHE A 53 -1.11 9.19 2.31
N GLU A 54 -2.08 10.03 2.64
CA GLU A 54 -2.75 10.03 3.95
C GLU A 54 -3.42 8.68 4.23
N CYS A 55 -4.17 8.14 3.27
CA CYS A 55 -4.82 6.84 3.41
C CYS A 55 -3.79 5.70 3.61
N ILE A 56 -2.67 5.73 2.88
CA ILE A 56 -1.60 4.73 3.04
C ILE A 56 -0.99 4.81 4.44
N ASN A 57 -0.74 6.02 4.95
CA ASN A 57 -0.22 6.22 6.30
C ASN A 57 -1.19 5.69 7.37
N GLU A 58 -2.49 6.00 7.22
CA GLU A 58 -3.55 5.47 8.10
C GLU A 58 -3.54 3.94 8.12
N TYR A 59 -3.48 3.30 6.95
CA TYR A 59 -3.42 1.84 6.84
C TYR A 59 -2.17 1.24 7.51
N ILE A 60 -1.01 1.87 7.34
CA ILE A 60 0.25 1.41 7.96
C ILE A 60 0.17 1.51 9.48
N ILE A 61 -0.36 2.61 10.01
CA ILE A 61 -0.54 2.81 11.45
C ILE A 61 -1.49 1.74 12.01
N ALA A 62 -2.64 1.53 11.36
CA ALA A 62 -3.59 0.49 11.75
C ALA A 62 -2.99 -0.93 11.69
N LYS A 63 -2.19 -1.25 10.67
CA LYS A 63 -1.55 -2.58 10.57
C LYS A 63 -0.48 -2.80 11.64
N LYS A 64 0.22 -1.73 12.07
CA LYS A 64 1.20 -1.78 13.17
C LYS A 64 0.55 -2.00 14.52
N THR A 65 -0.66 -1.48 14.77
CA THR A 65 -1.36 -1.69 16.05
C THR A 65 -1.99 -3.09 16.17
N ILE A 66 -2.20 -3.80 15.06
CA ILE A 66 -2.77 -5.17 15.04
C ILE A 66 -1.69 -6.26 15.15
N THR A 67 -0.40 -5.91 14.99
CA THR A 67 0.70 -6.82 15.33
C THR A 67 1.20 -6.42 16.72
N PRO A 68 0.87 -7.15 17.82
CA PRO A 68 1.55 -6.89 19.07
C PRO A 68 3.04 -7.14 18.84
N MET A 69 3.83 -6.07 18.82
CA MET A 69 5.26 -6.18 19.00
C MET A 69 5.45 -6.90 20.34
N ASN A 70 5.98 -8.13 20.31
CA ASN A 70 6.75 -8.66 21.44
C ASN A 70 7.95 -7.72 21.62
N ILE A 71 7.74 -6.62 22.35
CA ILE A 71 8.83 -5.77 22.81
C ILE A 71 9.38 -6.45 24.06
N HIS A 72 10.41 -7.29 23.88
CA HIS A 72 11.37 -7.50 24.95
C HIS A 72 12.14 -6.19 25.11
N VAL A 73 11.75 -5.41 26.11
CA VAL A 73 12.62 -4.38 26.67
C VAL A 73 13.54 -5.10 27.65
N SER A 74 14.80 -5.27 27.28
CA SER A 74 15.85 -5.55 28.25
C SER A 74 16.43 -4.21 28.68
N GLU A 75 16.20 -3.86 29.94
CA GLU A 75 17.06 -2.94 30.69
C GLU A 75 18.41 -3.60 31.00
#